data_AF-A0A2T0X1F6-F1
#
_entry.id   AF-A0A2T0X1F6-F1
#
_cell.length_a   1.000
_cell.length_b   1.000
_cell.length_c   1.000
_cell.angle_alpha   90.00
_cell.angle_beta   90.00
_cell.angle_gamma   90.00
#
_symmetry.space_group_name_H-M   'P 1'
#
loop_
_entity.id
_entity.type
_entity.pdbx_description
1 polymer ?
#
loop_
_entity_poly.entity_id
_entity_poly.type
_entity_poly.pdbx_seq_one_letter_code
_entity_poly.pdbx_strand_id
1 'polypeptide(L)'
;MEHRERRLLHGLRDVAEDRARGAFIWLHYPLVALLSWSFLPSAPEAVRPGVALFALVHLGLHLRLRNAPAHEFHGVLSWSAIGGAALFGLFYLLTVFL
;
A
#
# COMPACT_ATOMS: atom_id res chain seq x y z
N MET A 1 -22.70 29.78 16.35
CA MET A 1 -23.04 28.89 15.21
C MET A 1 -21.85 28.05 14.72
N GLU A 2 -20.61 28.52 14.86
CA GLU A 2 -19.39 27.87 14.32
C GLU A 2 -18.99 26.49 14.93
N HIS A 3 -19.38 26.15 16.16
CA HIS A 3 -18.94 24.90 16.80
C HIS A 3 -19.78 23.66 16.43
N ARG A 4 -21.01 23.84 15.92
CA ARG A 4 -21.90 22.71 15.58
C ARG A 4 -21.53 22.06 14.25
N GLU A 5 -21.13 22.84 13.24
CA GLU A 5 -20.69 22.32 11.93
C GLU A 5 -19.38 21.54 12.04
N ARG A 6 -18.41 22.02 12.84
CA ARG A 6 -17.17 21.28 13.11
C ARG A 6 -17.42 19.90 13.73
N ARG A 7 -18.41 19.75 14.63
CA ARG A 7 -18.78 18.45 15.22
C ARG A 7 -19.46 17.51 14.22
N LEU A 8 -20.28 18.04 13.31
CA LEU A 8 -20.88 17.25 12.21
C LEU A 8 -19.81 16.77 11.23
N LEU A 9 -18.84 17.64 10.90
CA LEU A 9 -17.70 17.30 10.06
C LEU A 9 -16.75 16.32 10.75
N HIS A 10 -16.53 16.40 12.07
CA HIS A 10 -15.72 15.42 12.81
C HIS A 10 -16.34 14.02 12.77
N GLY A 11 -17.64 13.87 13.07
CA GLY A 11 -18.30 12.57 13.01
C GLY A 11 -18.33 11.96 11.60
N LEU A 12 -18.47 12.80 10.56
CA LEU A 12 -18.36 12.35 9.16
C LEU A 12 -16.91 12.01 8.77
N ARG A 13 -15.93 12.71 9.34
CA ARG A 13 -14.51 12.47 9.12
C ARG A 13 -14.04 11.17 9.75
N ASP A 14 -14.49 10.86 10.97
CA ASP A 14 -14.16 9.60 11.64
C ASP A 14 -14.76 8.39 10.87
N VAL A 15 -16.00 8.53 10.37
CA VAL A 15 -16.63 7.50 9.51
C VAL A 15 -15.90 7.36 8.16
N ALA A 16 -15.38 8.46 7.61
CA ALA A 16 -14.56 8.43 6.40
C ALA A 16 -13.18 7.82 6.67
N GLU A 17 -12.58 8.07 7.83
CA GLU A 17 -11.31 7.49 8.28
C GLU A 17 -11.45 5.98 8.50
N ASP A 18 -12.51 5.51 9.17
CA ASP A 18 -12.79 4.08 9.34
C ASP A 18 -13.04 3.36 8.00
N ARG A 19 -13.78 4.00 7.09
CA ARG A 19 -13.99 3.46 5.73
C ARG A 19 -12.71 3.47 4.90
N ALA A 20 -11.87 4.49 5.01
CA ALA A 20 -10.59 4.58 4.32
C ALA A 20 -9.63 3.51 4.83
N ARG A 21 -9.57 3.30 6.15
CA ARG A 21 -8.78 2.26 6.80
C ARG A 21 -9.26 0.86 6.41
N GLY A 22 -10.57 0.64 6.39
CA GLY A 22 -11.18 -0.61 5.93
C GLY A 22 -10.89 -0.89 4.45
N ALA A 23 -11.09 0.10 3.58
CA ALA A 23 -10.79 -0.02 2.15
C ALA A 23 -9.29 -0.27 1.91
N PHE A 24 -8.42 0.37 2.68
CA PHE A 24 -6.98 0.18 2.59
C PHE A 24 -6.57 -1.25 2.96
N ILE A 25 -7.05 -1.79 4.09
CA ILE A 25 -6.79 -3.18 4.51
C ILE A 25 -7.34 -4.16 3.47
N TRP A 26 -8.57 -3.92 2.98
CA TRP A 26 -9.20 -4.74 1.96
C TRP A 26 -8.48 -4.71 0.62
N LEU A 27 -7.85 -3.61 0.25
CA LEU A 27 -7.05 -3.51 -0.97
C LEU A 27 -5.65 -4.15 -0.79
N HIS A 28 -5.10 -4.13 0.44
CA HIS A 28 -3.79 -4.70 0.74
C HIS A 28 -3.77 -6.23 0.75
N TYR A 29 -4.81 -6.88 1.27
CA TYR A 29 -4.87 -8.35 1.31
C TYR A 29 -4.80 -9.03 -0.07
N PRO A 30 -5.62 -8.63 -1.05
CA PRO A 30 -5.54 -9.12 -2.43
C PRO A 30 -4.18 -8.85 -3.05
N LEU A 31 -3.57 -7.72 -2.68
CA LEU A 31 -2.30 -7.30 -3.22
C LEU A 31 -1.13 -8.14 -2.71
N VAL A 32 -1.12 -8.43 -1.41
CA VAL A 32 -0.20 -9.40 -0.80
C VAL A 32 -0.41 -10.80 -1.39
N ALA A 33 -1.66 -11.20 -1.63
CA ALA A 33 -1.98 -12.47 -2.27
C ALA A 33 -1.48 -12.52 -3.74
N LEU A 34 -1.68 -11.46 -4.52
CA LEU A 34 -1.19 -11.36 -5.91
C LEU A 34 0.33 -11.37 -5.98
N LEU A 35 0.99 -10.63 -5.08
CA LEU A 35 2.44 -10.66 -4.91
C LEU A 35 2.92 -12.08 -4.65
N SER A 36 2.35 -12.75 -3.64
CA SER A 36 2.73 -14.11 -3.27
C SER A 36 2.47 -15.12 -4.41
N TRP A 37 1.36 -14.97 -5.12
CA TRP A 37 1.01 -15.83 -6.25
C TRP A 37 1.96 -15.65 -7.44
N SER A 38 2.41 -14.43 -7.72
CA SER A 38 3.31 -14.13 -8.85
C SER A 38 4.67 -14.84 -8.79
N PHE A 39 5.09 -15.26 -7.60
CA PHE A 39 6.30 -16.04 -7.37
C PHE A 39 6.11 -17.55 -7.50
N LEU A 40 4.88 -18.03 -7.67
CA LEU A 40 4.63 -19.45 -7.93
C LEU A 40 5.06 -19.83 -9.36
N PRO A 41 5.53 -21.07 -9.59
CA PRO A 41 5.89 -21.56 -10.93
C PRO A 41 4.73 -21.51 -11.93
N SER A 42 3.49 -21.54 -11.43
CA SER A 42 2.26 -21.49 -12.23
C SER A 42 1.86 -20.10 -12.70
N ALA A 43 2.48 -19.04 -12.19
CA ALA A 43 2.13 -17.67 -12.58
C ALA A 43 2.77 -17.31 -13.94
N PRO A 44 2.04 -16.62 -14.84
CA PRO A 44 2.60 -16.16 -16.10
C PRO A 44 3.79 -15.22 -15.86
N GLU A 45 4.88 -15.41 -16.60
CA GLU A 45 6.11 -14.62 -16.43
C GLU A 45 5.87 -13.11 -16.62
N ALA A 46 4.95 -12.73 -17.51
CA ALA A 46 4.57 -11.35 -17.76
C ALA A 46 3.93 -10.63 -16.56
N VAL A 47 3.45 -11.35 -15.53
CA VAL A 47 2.84 -10.76 -14.33
C VAL A 47 3.90 -10.22 -13.37
N ARG A 48 5.08 -10.87 -13.31
CA ARG A 48 6.14 -10.55 -12.35
C ARG A 48 6.71 -9.12 -12.49
N PRO A 49 6.99 -8.59 -13.71
CA PRO A 49 7.42 -7.21 -13.88
C PRO A 49 6.36 -6.20 -13.41
N GLY A 50 5.08 -6.47 -13.70
CA GLY A 50 3.98 -5.59 -13.28
C GLY A 50 3.84 -5.54 -11.76
N VAL A 51 3.95 -6.69 -11.09
CA VAL A 51 3.94 -6.80 -9.63
C VAL A 51 5.15 -6.11 -9.00
N ALA A 52 6.35 -6.29 -9.57
CA ALA A 52 7.56 -5.65 -9.09
C ALA A 52 7.49 -4.11 -9.22
N LEU A 53 6.99 -3.62 -10.36
CA LEU A 53 6.78 -2.19 -10.58
C LEU A 53 5.72 -1.62 -9.62
N PHE A 54 4.63 -2.36 -9.41
CA PHE A 54 3.61 -1.99 -8.44
C PHE A 54 4.21 -1.78 -7.04
N ALA A 55 5.04 -2.72 -6.56
CA ALA A 55 5.65 -2.64 -5.24
C ALA A 55 6.52 -1.38 -5.07
N LEU A 56 7.28 -1.00 -6.11
CA LEU A 56 8.08 0.23 -6.13
C LEU A 56 7.21 1.49 -6.07
N VAL A 57 6.17 1.58 -6.90
CA VAL A 57 5.23 2.71 -6.89
C VAL A 57 4.53 2.82 -5.53
N HIS A 58 4.12 1.69 -4.96
CA HIS A 58 3.48 1.62 -3.65
C HIS A 58 4.39 2.13 -2.53
N LEU A 59 5.66 1.70 -2.50
CA LEU A 59 6.65 2.25 -1.56
C LEU A 59 6.81 3.76 -1.75
N GLY A 60 6.87 4.24 -3.00
CA GLY A 60 6.93 5.67 -3.33
C GLY A 60 5.73 6.45 -2.77
N LEU A 61 4.51 5.90 -2.87
CA LEU A 61 3.31 6.48 -2.28
C LEU A 61 3.41 6.54 -0.75
N HIS A 62 3.88 5.49 -0.09
CA HIS A 62 4.11 5.49 1.37
C HIS A 62 5.15 6.53 1.78
N LEU A 63 6.26 6.64 1.06
CA LEU A 63 7.29 7.65 1.32
C LEU A 63 6.76 9.07 1.14
N ARG A 64 5.91 9.31 0.13
CA ARG A 64 5.30 10.62 -0.12
C ARG A 64 4.28 10.98 0.96
N LEU A 65 3.51 10.00 1.42
CA LEU A 65 2.41 10.21 2.38
C LEU A 65 2.84 10.06 3.84
N ARG A 66 4.08 9.65 4.14
CA ARG A 66 4.57 9.40 5.51
C ARG A 66 4.43 10.58 6.49
N ASN A 67 4.46 11.80 5.97
CA ASN A 67 4.36 13.03 6.76
C ASN A 67 2.93 13.61 6.78
N ALA A 68 1.97 12.95 6.11
CA ALA A 68 0.59 13.41 6.13
C ALA A 68 0.01 13.20 7.54
N PRO A 69 -0.74 14.17 8.10
CA PRO A 69 -1.31 14.06 9.44
C PRO A 69 -2.28 12.88 9.61
N ALA A 70 -2.78 12.32 8.51
CA ALA A 70 -3.67 11.15 8.45
C ALA A 70 -2.95 9.83 8.11
N HIS A 71 -1.61 9.81 8.15
CA HIS A 71 -0.86 8.60 7.86
C HIS A 71 -0.85 7.67 9.08
N GLU A 72 -1.74 6.69 9.12
CA GLU A 72 -1.86 5.71 10.22
C GLU A 72 -0.97 4.47 10.06
N PHE A 73 -0.28 4.32 8.93
CA PHE A 73 0.47 3.10 8.58
C PHE A 73 1.98 3.19 8.88
N HIS A 74 2.31 3.57 10.12
CA HIS A 74 3.69 3.80 10.59
C HIS A 74 4.29 2.61 11.37
N GLY A 75 3.55 1.49 11.49
CA GLY A 75 4.04 0.29 12.17
C GLY A 75 5.23 -0.36 11.45
N VAL A 76 6.14 -0.96 12.22
CA VAL A 76 7.31 -1.70 11.70
C VAL A 76 6.90 -2.80 10.71
N LEU A 77 5.79 -3.47 10.96
CA LEU A 77 5.25 -4.50 10.07
C LEU A 77 4.86 -3.95 8.70
N SER A 78 4.22 -2.77 8.66
CA SER A 78 3.82 -2.10 7.43
C SER A 78 5.05 -1.72 6.60
N TRP A 79 6.04 -1.07 7.23
CA TRP A 79 7.26 -0.64 6.57
C TRP A 79 8.15 -1.81 6.11
N SER A 80 8.24 -2.89 6.90
CA SER A 80 9.00 -4.08 6.50
C SER A 80 8.33 -4.82 5.35
N ALA A 81 7.00 -4.95 5.34
CA ALA A 81 6.28 -5.59 4.25
C ALA A 81 6.41 -4.81 2.93
N ILE A 82 6.18 -3.49 2.97
CA ILE A 82 6.22 -2.64 1.77
C ILE A 82 7.66 -2.44 1.31
N GLY A 83 8.58 -2.15 2.23
CA GLY A 83 10.00 -1.97 1.93
C GLY A 83 10.64 -3.26 1.41
N GLY A 84 10.33 -4.41 2.01
CA GLY A 84 10.78 -5.71 1.54
C GLY A 84 10.25 -6.04 0.14
N ALA A 85 8.95 -5.90 -0.08
CA ALA A 85 8.34 -6.15 -1.39
C ALA A 85 8.95 -5.26 -2.50
N ALA A 86 9.16 -3.97 -2.22
CA ALA A 86 9.77 -3.05 -3.16
C ALA A 86 11.25 -3.39 -3.41
N LEU A 87 12.02 -3.76 -2.39
CA LEU A 87 13.42 -4.14 -2.53
C LEU A 87 13.57 -5.40 -3.42
N PHE A 88 12.80 -6.44 -3.16
CA PHE A 88 12.82 -7.66 -3.98
C PHE A 88 12.29 -7.40 -5.39
N GLY A 89 11.25 -6.57 -5.53
CA GLY A 89 10.75 -6.14 -6.84
C GLY A 89 11.80 -5.40 -7.65
N LEU A 90 12.52 -4.47 -7.03
CA LEU A 90 13.63 -3.76 -7.67
C LEU A 90 14.74 -4.73 -8.10
N PHE A 91 15.15 -5.64 -7.21
CA PHE A 91 16.16 -6.64 -7.54
C PHE A 91 15.74 -7.50 -8.73
N TYR A 92 14.49 -7.97 -8.76
CA TYR A 92 13.93 -8.71 -9.88
C TYR A 92 13.96 -7.92 -11.20
N LEU A 93 13.56 -6.64 -11.18
CA LEU A 93 13.59 -5.81 -12.39
C LEU A 93 15.02 -5.63 -12.89
N LEU A 94 15.98 -5.45 -11.99
CA LEU A 94 17.39 -5.35 -12.35
C LEU A 94 17.90 -6.65 -12.98
N THR A 95 17.55 -7.83 -12.46
CA THR A 95 18.02 -9.10 -13.05
C THR A 95 17.37 -9.44 -14.39
N VAL A 96 16.20 -8.89 -14.69
CA VAL A 96 15.47 -9.17 -15.93
C VAL A 96 15.78 -8.16 -17.04
N PHE A 97 16.05 -6.90 -16.70
CA PHE A 97 16.18 -5.82 -17.67
C PHE A 97 17.60 -5.22 -17.78
N LEU A 98 18.54 -5.59 -16.91
CA LEU A 98 19.93 -5.14 -16.92
C LEU A 98 20.87 -6.31 -17.21
#